data_AF-A0A968JI51-F1
#
_entry.id   AF-A0A968JI51-F1
#
_cell.length_a   1.000
_cell.length_b   1.000
_cell.length_c   1.000
_cell.angle_alpha   90.00
_cell.angle_beta   90.00
_cell.angle_gamma   90.00
#
_symmetry.space_group_name_H-M   'P 1'
#
loop_
_entity.id
_entity.type
_entity.pdbx_description
1 polymer ?
#
loop_
_entity_poly.entity_id
_entity_poly.type
_entity_poly.pdbx_seq_one_letter_code
_entity_poly.pdbx_strand_id
1 'polypeptide(L)'
;MESIKVADVPIYVAITMRSDFVGDCAHYTELTEAINRSYYMIPQMTRSQKQFAITGPAKVAGGQIAPRLVTQLLNDLGDNPDQLPILQHALMRTWNYWQRHRKPDEPLDIDHYEAVGTMSEALSLHANEAYDELTEPQKAICERLFKTITEKNSEGFGNFATRLPTSVA
;
A
#
# COMPACT_ATOMS: atom_id res chain seq x y z
N MET A 1 -5.16 5.89 29.32
CA MET A 1 -5.04 4.43 29.57
C MET A 1 -5.87 3.93 30.76
N GLU A 2 -6.63 4.79 31.46
CA GLU A 2 -7.41 4.40 32.64
C GLU A 2 -8.43 3.28 32.37
N SER A 3 -9.06 3.24 31.19
CA SER A 3 -10.06 2.21 30.84
C SER A 3 -9.51 0.78 30.75
N ILE A 4 -8.18 0.60 30.57
CA ILE A 4 -7.53 -0.73 30.53
C ILE A 4 -7.28 -1.25 31.96
N LYS A 5 -7.30 -0.38 32.97
CA LYS A 5 -7.04 -0.72 34.38
C LYS A 5 -8.32 -1.19 35.11
N VAL A 6 -9.50 -1.09 34.48
CA VAL A 6 -10.78 -1.52 35.04
C VAL A 6 -11.01 -3.00 34.73
N ALA A 7 -10.84 -3.86 35.73
CA ALA A 7 -10.87 -5.33 35.57
C ALA A 7 -12.28 -5.93 35.36
N ASP A 8 -13.35 -5.16 35.62
CA ASP A 8 -14.73 -5.65 35.55
C ASP A 8 -15.31 -5.75 34.12
N VAL A 9 -14.62 -5.16 33.13
CA VAL A 9 -15.00 -5.29 31.71
C VAL A 9 -13.75 -5.66 30.92
N PRO A 10 -13.73 -6.80 30.19
CA PRO A 10 -12.55 -7.23 29.45
C PRO A 10 -12.37 -6.37 28.18
N ILE A 11 -11.77 -5.20 28.35
CA ILE A 11 -11.41 -4.29 27.26
C ILE A 11 -9.96 -4.57 26.86
N TYR A 12 -9.76 -4.93 25.58
CA TYR A 12 -8.44 -5.10 24.99
C TYR A 12 -8.15 -3.97 24.01
N VAL A 13 -6.93 -3.43 24.05
CA VAL A 13 -6.49 -2.35 23.17
C VAL A 13 -5.27 -2.82 22.40
N ALA A 14 -5.34 -2.76 21.07
CA ALA A 14 -4.22 -2.99 20.17
C ALA A 14 -3.84 -1.66 19.50
N ILE A 15 -2.55 -1.31 19.54
CA ILE A 15 -2.01 -0.11 18.91
C ILE A 15 -0.98 -0.55 17.87
N THR A 16 -1.05 0.02 16.68
CA THR A 16 -0.05 -0.15 15.63
C THR A 16 0.62 1.18 15.36
N MET A 17 1.95 1.18 15.26
CA MET A 17 2.73 2.35 14.87
C MET A 17 3.87 1.93 13.96
N ARG A 18 4.36 2.83 13.11
CA ARG A 18 5.62 2.60 12.41
C ARG A 18 6.78 2.78 13.40
N SER A 19 7.86 2.02 13.18
CA SER A 19 8.99 1.96 14.10
C SER A 19 9.71 3.30 14.28
N ASP A 20 9.67 4.18 13.27
CA ASP A 20 10.26 5.52 13.31
C ASP A 20 9.57 6.45 14.34
N PHE A 21 8.31 6.20 14.71
CA PHE A 21 7.58 6.98 15.72
C PHE A 21 7.70 6.42 17.14
N VAL A 22 8.37 5.28 17.33
CA VAL A 22 8.53 4.67 18.66
C VAL A 22 9.34 5.60 19.58
N GLY A 23 10.32 6.32 19.04
CA GLY A 23 11.11 7.30 19.78
C GLY A 23 10.27 8.45 20.34
N ASP A 24 9.31 8.96 19.56
CA ASP A 24 8.44 10.06 19.98
C ASP A 24 7.56 9.70 21.18
N CYS A 25 7.29 8.41 21.39
CA CYS A 25 6.50 7.90 22.50
C CYS A 25 7.19 8.07 23.87
N ALA A 26 8.51 8.33 23.90
CA ALA A 26 9.27 8.52 25.13
C ALA A 26 8.78 9.71 25.98
N HIS A 27 8.08 10.67 25.36
CA HIS A 27 7.46 11.80 26.06
C HIS A 27 6.26 11.40 26.92
N TYR A 28 5.74 10.18 26.77
CA TYR A 28 4.53 9.70 27.44
C TYR A 28 4.83 8.44 28.26
N THR A 29 5.00 8.62 29.58
CA THR A 29 5.41 7.55 30.51
C THR A 29 4.49 6.33 30.46
N GLU A 30 3.16 6.53 30.55
CA GLU A 30 2.21 5.40 30.51
C GLU A 30 2.28 4.63 29.18
N LEU A 31 2.47 5.34 28.06
CA LEU A 31 2.60 4.73 26.74
C LEU A 31 3.89 3.94 26.61
N THR A 32 4.98 4.47 27.13
CA THR A 32 6.28 3.80 27.14
C THR A 32 6.22 2.52 27.96
N GLU A 33 5.58 2.53 29.12
CA GLU A 33 5.36 1.33 29.94
C GLU A 33 4.50 0.29 29.21
N ALA A 34 3.44 0.72 28.52
CA ALA A 34 2.58 -0.19 27.76
C ALA A 34 3.33 -0.85 26.59
N ILE A 35 4.13 -0.08 25.85
CA ILE A 35 4.99 -0.60 24.77
C ILE A 35 5.96 -1.64 25.34
N ASN A 36 6.67 -1.33 26.43
CA ASN A 36 7.63 -2.26 27.04
C ASN A 36 6.99 -3.55 27.55
N ARG A 37 5.71 -3.52 27.96
CA ARG A 37 4.96 -4.71 28.40
C ARG A 37 4.53 -5.61 27.23
N SER A 38 4.24 -5.03 26.06
CA SER A 38 3.69 -5.76 24.92
C SER A 38 4.14 -5.14 23.59
N TYR A 39 5.42 -5.34 23.27
CA TYR A 39 5.97 -4.95 21.98
C TYR A 39 6.11 -6.17 21.06
N TYR A 40 5.45 -6.11 19.91
CA TYR A 40 5.61 -7.10 18.85
C TYR A 40 6.08 -6.43 17.57
N MET A 41 7.32 -6.74 17.16
CA MET A 41 7.85 -6.29 15.89
C MET A 41 7.31 -7.20 14.78
N ILE A 42 6.51 -6.62 13.88
CA ILE A 42 5.94 -7.37 12.75
C ILE A 42 7.09 -7.73 11.79
N PRO A 43 7.39 -9.03 11.59
CA PRO A 43 8.44 -9.45 10.66
C PRO A 43 8.02 -9.21 9.22
N GLN A 44 9.00 -9.12 8.31
CA GLN A 44 8.71 -9.13 6.88
C GLN A 44 7.98 -10.41 6.48
N MET A 45 7.07 -10.29 5.53
CA MET A 45 6.31 -11.42 5.02
C MET A 45 7.23 -12.41 4.29
N THR A 46 7.08 -13.69 4.63
CA THR A 46 7.70 -14.77 3.85
C THR A 46 7.10 -14.85 2.45
N ARG A 47 7.78 -15.53 1.52
CA ARG A 47 7.25 -15.76 0.16
C ARG A 47 5.88 -16.45 0.17
N SER A 48 5.64 -17.40 1.09
CA SER A 48 4.34 -18.07 1.23
C SER A 48 3.26 -17.15 1.79
N GLN A 49 3.59 -16.26 2.73
CA GLN A 49 2.66 -15.24 3.21
C GLN A 49 2.33 -14.22 2.11
N LYS A 50 3.32 -13.79 1.30
CA LYS A 50 3.11 -12.94 0.12
C LYS A 50 2.15 -13.62 -0.87
N GLN A 51 2.35 -14.91 -1.14
CA GLN A 51 1.46 -15.70 -1.99
C GLN A 51 0.03 -15.72 -1.44
N PHE A 52 -0.12 -15.90 -0.13
CA PHE A 52 -1.43 -15.87 0.52
C PHE A 52 -2.09 -14.49 0.43
N ALA A 53 -1.34 -13.39 0.59
CA ALA A 53 -1.85 -12.04 0.42
C ALA A 53 -2.28 -11.73 -1.02
N ILE A 54 -1.64 -12.33 -2.02
CA ILE A 54 -2.04 -12.23 -3.43
C ILE A 54 -3.33 -13.02 -3.70
N THR A 55 -3.37 -14.29 -3.26
CA THR A 55 -4.42 -15.24 -3.65
C THR A 55 -5.66 -15.20 -2.76
N GLY A 56 -5.49 -14.85 -1.48
CA GLY A 56 -6.54 -14.81 -0.47
C GLY A 56 -7.70 -13.89 -0.85
N PRO A 57 -7.46 -12.61 -1.20
CA PRO A 57 -8.52 -11.67 -1.56
C PRO A 57 -9.34 -12.15 -2.77
N ALA A 58 -8.68 -12.63 -3.82
CA ALA A 58 -9.36 -13.17 -5.01
C ALA A 58 -10.25 -14.37 -4.64
N LYS A 59 -9.75 -15.29 -3.78
CA LYS A 59 -10.52 -16.44 -3.32
C LYS A 59 -11.77 -16.04 -2.54
N VAL A 60 -11.68 -15.05 -1.65
CA VAL A 60 -12.84 -14.52 -0.91
C VAL A 60 -13.86 -13.89 -1.86
N ALA A 61 -13.40 -13.24 -2.92
CA ALA A 61 -14.25 -12.65 -3.96
C ALA A 61 -14.76 -13.67 -5.01
N GLY A 62 -14.51 -14.98 -4.83
CA GLY A 62 -14.92 -16.03 -5.75
C GLY A 62 -14.13 -16.09 -7.06
N GLY A 63 -13.02 -15.34 -7.17
CA GLY A 63 -12.10 -15.39 -8.30
C GLY A 63 -11.01 -16.45 -8.13
N GLN A 64 -10.44 -16.86 -9.26
CA GLN A 64 -9.25 -17.71 -9.29
C GLN A 64 -8.10 -16.93 -9.94
N ILE A 65 -6.88 -17.15 -9.48
CA ILE A 65 -5.67 -16.57 -10.08
C ILE A 65 -4.86 -17.72 -10.67
N ALA A 66 -4.46 -17.59 -11.92
CA ALA A 66 -3.62 -18.56 -12.59
C ALA A 66 -2.27 -18.70 -11.85
N PRO A 67 -1.76 -19.93 -11.61
CA PRO A 67 -0.50 -20.13 -10.89
C PRO A 67 0.69 -19.37 -11.48
N ARG A 68 0.74 -19.24 -12.82
CA ARG A 68 1.76 -18.49 -13.54
C ARG A 68 1.77 -17.00 -13.18
N LEU A 69 0.59 -16.38 -13.04
CA LEU A 69 0.48 -14.99 -12.60
C LEU A 69 0.93 -14.83 -11.15
N VAL A 70 0.58 -15.78 -10.27
CA VAL A 70 1.06 -15.75 -8.87
C VAL A 70 2.60 -15.81 -8.82
N THR A 71 3.22 -16.68 -9.61
CA THR A 71 4.69 -16.75 -9.69
C THR A 71 5.29 -15.44 -10.20
N GLN A 72 4.69 -14.84 -11.24
CA GLN A 72 5.14 -13.55 -11.77
C GLN A 72 5.06 -12.44 -10.72
N LEU A 73 3.92 -12.28 -10.05
CA LEU A 73 3.72 -11.26 -9.01
C LEU A 73 4.69 -11.42 -7.84
N LEU A 74 5.00 -12.66 -7.43
CA LEU A 74 5.98 -12.93 -6.39
C LEU A 74 7.41 -12.59 -6.81
N ASN A 75 7.72 -12.68 -8.10
CA ASN A 75 9.02 -12.30 -8.64
C ASN A 75 9.14 -10.78 -8.76
N ASP A 76 8.10 -10.12 -9.27
CA ASP A 76 8.04 -8.66 -9.42
C ASP A 76 8.07 -7.94 -8.07
N LEU A 77 7.43 -8.51 -7.04
CA LEU A 77 7.46 -7.96 -5.67
C LEU A 77 8.86 -8.01 -5.05
N GLY A 78 9.65 -9.05 -5.35
CA GLY A 78 10.96 -9.28 -4.74
C GLY A 78 10.93 -9.29 -3.21
N ASP A 79 12.02 -8.83 -2.58
CA ASP A 79 12.17 -8.76 -1.12
C ASP A 79 12.06 -7.35 -0.54
N ASN A 80 11.70 -6.36 -1.36
CA ASN A 80 11.51 -5.00 -0.90
C ASN A 80 10.08 -4.82 -0.31
N PRO A 81 9.92 -4.56 1.00
CA PRO A 81 8.60 -4.35 1.61
C PRO A 81 7.87 -3.11 1.07
N ASP A 82 8.58 -2.11 0.56
CA ASP A 82 8.00 -0.88 0.01
C ASP A 82 7.20 -1.12 -1.28
N GLN A 83 7.29 -2.33 -1.83
CA GLN A 83 6.57 -2.73 -3.04
C GLN A 83 5.18 -3.28 -2.75
N LEU A 84 4.81 -3.58 -1.49
CA LEU A 84 3.49 -4.10 -1.15
C LEU A 84 2.34 -3.15 -1.54
N PRO A 85 2.42 -1.82 -1.32
CA PRO A 85 1.40 -0.89 -1.81
C PRO A 85 1.28 -0.86 -3.33
N ILE A 86 2.42 -0.99 -4.04
CA ILE A 86 2.45 -1.05 -5.51
C ILE A 86 1.79 -2.33 -6.00
N LEU A 87 2.09 -3.47 -5.38
CA LEU A 87 1.44 -4.76 -5.64
C LEU A 87 -0.08 -4.66 -5.42
N GLN A 88 -0.51 -4.08 -4.30
CA GLN A 88 -1.94 -3.88 -4.01
C GLN A 88 -2.61 -3.07 -5.12
N HIS A 89 -1.96 -1.99 -5.57
CA HIS A 89 -2.48 -1.15 -6.63
C HIS A 89 -2.58 -1.91 -7.97
N ALA A 90 -1.51 -2.61 -8.34
CA ALA A 90 -1.47 -3.40 -9.57
C ALA A 90 -2.52 -4.52 -9.56
N LEU A 91 -2.69 -5.23 -8.45
CA LEU A 91 -3.73 -6.25 -8.28
C LEU A 91 -5.14 -5.67 -8.40
N MET A 92 -5.39 -4.50 -7.82
CA MET A 92 -6.68 -3.79 -7.95
C MET A 92 -6.97 -3.44 -9.41
N ARG A 93 -5.98 -2.87 -10.13
CA ARG A 93 -6.13 -2.56 -11.57
C ARG A 93 -6.38 -3.83 -12.39
N THR A 94 -5.58 -4.87 -12.15
CA THR A 94 -5.67 -6.18 -12.83
C THR A 94 -7.05 -6.80 -12.63
N TRP A 95 -7.55 -6.78 -11.39
CA TRP A 95 -8.87 -7.29 -11.04
C TRP A 95 -9.99 -6.53 -11.75
N ASN A 96 -9.93 -5.19 -11.77
CA ASN A 96 -10.92 -4.36 -12.45
C ASN A 96 -10.92 -4.58 -13.97
N TYR A 97 -9.74 -4.70 -14.57
CA TYR A 97 -9.59 -5.01 -15.99
C TYR A 97 -10.19 -6.39 -16.31
N TRP A 98 -9.81 -7.42 -15.55
CA TRP A 98 -10.36 -8.77 -15.68
C TRP A 98 -11.87 -8.82 -15.51
N GLN A 99 -12.45 -8.16 -14.50
CA GLN A 99 -13.90 -8.15 -14.34
C GLN A 99 -14.66 -7.61 -15.56
N ARG A 100 -14.06 -6.68 -16.31
CA ARG A 100 -14.67 -6.07 -17.50
C ARG A 100 -14.44 -6.87 -18.78
N HIS A 101 -13.36 -7.65 -18.86
CA HIS A 101 -12.91 -8.28 -20.11
C HIS A 101 -12.88 -9.81 -20.08
N ARG A 102 -13.02 -10.43 -18.90
CA ARG A 102 -12.97 -11.89 -18.76
C ARG A 102 -14.09 -12.58 -19.52
N LYS A 103 -13.78 -13.78 -19.99
CA LYS A 103 -14.76 -14.78 -20.38
C LYS A 103 -15.36 -15.46 -19.14
N PRO A 104 -16.53 -16.10 -19.27
CA PRO A 104 -17.05 -16.95 -18.20
C PRO A 104 -16.00 -17.96 -17.73
N ASP A 105 -15.85 -18.09 -16.41
CA ASP A 105 -14.93 -19.00 -15.73
C ASP A 105 -13.43 -18.83 -16.03
N GLU A 106 -13.04 -17.72 -16.67
CA GLU A 106 -11.63 -17.40 -16.92
C GLU A 106 -10.94 -16.90 -15.66
N PRO A 107 -9.81 -17.48 -15.22
CA PRO A 107 -9.04 -16.99 -14.08
C PRO A 107 -8.35 -15.66 -14.39
N LEU A 108 -8.01 -14.91 -13.34
CA LEU A 108 -7.08 -13.79 -13.42
C LEU A 108 -5.73 -14.31 -13.90
N ASP A 109 -5.16 -13.69 -14.93
CA ASP A 109 -3.98 -14.24 -15.61
C ASP A 109 -3.07 -13.13 -16.17
N ILE A 110 -1.90 -13.53 -16.68
CA ILE A 110 -0.82 -12.66 -17.17
C ILE A 110 -1.33 -11.56 -18.10
N ASP A 111 -2.16 -11.91 -19.10
CA ASP A 111 -2.66 -10.95 -20.08
C ASP A 111 -3.40 -9.77 -19.41
N HIS A 112 -4.14 -10.03 -18.32
CA HIS A 112 -4.85 -8.99 -17.56
C HIS A 112 -3.89 -8.10 -16.77
N TYR A 113 -2.80 -8.68 -16.28
CA TYR A 113 -1.77 -7.99 -15.49
C TYR A 113 -0.88 -7.12 -16.39
N GLU A 114 -0.54 -7.62 -17.58
CA GLU A 114 0.17 -6.87 -18.62
C GLU A 114 -0.69 -5.73 -19.18
N ALA A 115 -2.00 -5.96 -19.37
CA ALA A 115 -2.92 -4.93 -19.86
C ALA A 115 -3.01 -3.68 -18.96
N VAL A 116 -2.63 -3.79 -17.69
CA VAL A 116 -2.58 -2.67 -16.76
C VAL A 116 -1.16 -2.16 -16.50
N GLY A 117 -0.16 -2.60 -17.28
CA GLY A 117 1.23 -2.16 -17.16
C GLY A 117 2.03 -2.84 -16.06
N THR A 118 1.54 -3.96 -15.51
CA THR A 118 2.20 -4.73 -14.42
C THR A 118 2.46 -3.88 -13.16
N MET A 119 3.20 -4.38 -12.18
CA MET A 119 3.67 -3.57 -11.04
C MET A 119 4.54 -2.37 -11.47
N SER A 120 5.22 -2.48 -12.61
CA SER A 120 6.16 -1.44 -13.08
C SER A 120 5.46 -0.14 -13.48
N GLU A 121 4.34 -0.23 -14.19
CA GLU A 121 3.69 0.95 -14.79
C GLU A 121 2.25 1.18 -14.31
N ALA A 122 1.62 0.22 -13.62
CA ALA A 122 0.20 0.34 -13.26
C ALA A 122 -0.15 1.62 -12.48
N LEU A 123 0.73 2.08 -11.60
CA LEU A 123 0.52 3.32 -10.86
C LEU A 123 0.65 4.55 -11.77
N SER A 124 1.70 4.59 -12.60
CA SER A 124 1.96 5.70 -13.53
C SER A 124 0.86 5.81 -14.59
N LEU A 125 0.42 4.68 -15.16
CA LEU A 125 -0.69 4.65 -16.12
C LEU A 125 -1.97 5.16 -15.48
N HIS A 126 -2.29 4.74 -14.25
CA HIS A 126 -3.48 5.23 -13.56
C HIS A 126 -3.39 6.74 -13.27
N ALA A 127 -2.22 7.21 -12.86
CA ALA A 127 -2.00 8.63 -12.60
C ALA A 127 -2.16 9.46 -13.89
N ASN A 128 -1.67 8.95 -15.03
CA ASN A 128 -1.85 9.59 -16.32
C ASN A 128 -3.32 9.61 -16.75
N GLU A 129 -4.05 8.49 -16.59
CA GLU A 129 -5.50 8.43 -16.84
C GLU A 129 -6.24 9.52 -16.04
N ALA A 130 -5.98 9.61 -14.73
CA ALA A 130 -6.58 10.63 -13.87
C ALA A 130 -6.17 12.06 -14.24
N TYR A 131 -4.93 12.27 -14.71
CA TYR A 131 -4.46 13.56 -15.18
C TYR A 131 -5.11 13.96 -16.53
N ASP A 132 -5.36 12.99 -17.41
CA ASP A 132 -5.96 13.22 -18.71
C ASP A 132 -7.48 13.46 -18.65
N GLU A 133 -8.13 13.08 -17.55
CA GLU A 133 -9.51 13.48 -17.24
C GLU A 133 -9.65 14.99 -16.93
N LEU A 134 -8.55 15.69 -16.65
CA LEU A 134 -8.55 17.11 -16.32
C LEU A 134 -8.65 17.99 -17.58
N THR A 135 -9.40 19.08 -17.47
CA THR A 135 -9.37 20.18 -18.44
C THR A 135 -8.03 20.91 -18.39
N GLU A 136 -7.66 21.63 -19.46
CA GLU A 136 -6.40 22.40 -19.51
C GLU A 136 -6.20 23.37 -18.32
N PRO A 137 -7.23 24.14 -17.87
CA PRO A 137 -7.08 24.95 -16.65
C PRO A 137 -6.82 24.11 -15.38
N GLN A 138 -7.44 22.93 -15.28
CA GLN A 138 -7.23 22.02 -14.14
C GLN A 138 -5.85 21.36 -14.18
N LYS A 139 -5.32 21.04 -15.36
CA LYS A 139 -3.95 20.54 -15.53
C LYS A 139 -2.92 21.53 -15.01
N ALA A 140 -3.10 22.83 -15.32
CA ALA A 140 -2.24 23.89 -14.77
C ALA A 140 -2.32 24.01 -13.24
N ILE A 141 -3.50 23.81 -12.64
CA ILE A 141 -3.68 23.78 -11.18
C ILE A 141 -3.00 22.55 -10.58
N CYS A 142 -3.18 21.38 -11.19
CA CYS A 142 -2.57 20.12 -10.79
C CYS A 142 -1.05 20.24 -10.75
N GLU A 143 -0.44 20.77 -11.82
CA GLU A 143 1.00 21.01 -11.88
C GLU A 143 1.49 21.91 -10.74
N ARG A 144 0.82 23.03 -10.50
CA ARG A 144 1.17 23.94 -9.40
C ARG A 144 1.06 23.24 -8.05
N LEU A 145 -0.03 22.51 -7.81
CA LEU A 145 -0.26 21.79 -6.57
C LEU A 145 0.85 20.76 -6.32
N PHE A 146 1.15 19.91 -7.30
CA PHE A 146 2.21 18.91 -7.18
C PHE A 146 3.59 19.54 -6.96
N LYS A 147 3.92 20.64 -7.66
CA LYS A 147 5.16 21.38 -7.40
C LYS A 147 5.22 21.99 -6.01
N THR A 148 4.09 22.39 -5.43
CA THR A 148 4.02 22.94 -4.06
C THR A 148 4.15 21.88 -2.99
N ILE A 149 3.51 20.71 -3.16
CA ILE A 149 3.49 19.65 -2.14
C ILE A 149 4.69 18.70 -2.22
N THR A 150 5.54 18.84 -3.23
CA THR A 150 6.66 17.92 -3.49
C THR A 150 7.97 18.66 -3.29
N GLU A 151 8.74 18.25 -2.28
CA GLU A 151 10.10 18.72 -2.09
C GLU A 151 11.10 17.70 -2.66
N LYS A 152 12.12 18.18 -3.37
CA LYS A 152 13.22 17.34 -3.83
C LYS A 152 14.34 17.41 -2.80
N ASN A 153 14.46 16.42 -1.94
CA ASN A 153 15.62 16.32 -1.06
C ASN A 153 16.86 15.97 -1.90
N SER A 154 17.84 16.87 -1.91
CA SER A 154 19.11 16.72 -2.64
C SER A 154 20.21 16.02 -1.84
N GLU A 155 19.96 15.62 -0.59
CA GLU A 155 20.97 14.97 0.25
C GLU A 155 20.86 13.45 0.19
N GLY A 156 21.98 12.84 -0.21
CA GLY A 156 22.08 11.47 -0.69
C GLY A 156 21.63 10.44 0.34
N PHE A 157 20.52 9.77 0.03
CA PHE A 157 20.31 8.31 0.03
C PHE A 157 18.89 8.12 -0.55
N GLY A 158 18.78 7.91 -1.86
CA GLY A 158 17.51 7.69 -2.55
C GLY A 158 16.74 8.97 -2.93
N ASN A 159 16.10 8.96 -4.11
CA ASN A 159 15.18 10.01 -4.54
C ASN A 159 13.87 9.93 -3.73
N PHE A 160 13.91 10.29 -2.45
CA PHE A 160 12.70 10.42 -1.65
C PHE A 160 12.12 11.81 -1.86
N ALA A 161 11.00 11.88 -2.57
CA ALA A 161 10.18 13.07 -2.62
C ALA A 161 9.24 13.03 -1.41
N THR A 162 9.51 13.86 -0.40
CA THR A 162 8.61 13.98 0.76
C THR A 162 7.43 14.83 0.34
N ARG A 163 6.21 14.26 0.43
CA ARG A 163 5.00 15.05 0.29
C ARG A 163 4.76 15.80 1.59
N LEU A 164 5.01 17.10 1.61
CA LEU A 164 4.62 17.97 2.70
C LEU A 164 3.29 18.63 2.34
N PRO A 165 2.15 18.17 2.86
CA PRO A 165 0.91 18.92 2.71
C PRO A 165 1.07 20.24 3.50
N THR A 166 1.51 21.30 2.81
CA THR A 166 1.51 22.65 3.36
C THR A 166 0.05 23.10 3.49
N SER A 167 -0.31 23.71 4.62
CA SER A 167 -1.61 24.37 4.74
C SER A 167 -1.69 25.47 3.69
N VAL A 168 -2.70 25.42 2.82
CA VAL A 168 -3.03 26.56 1.96
C VAL A 168 -3.68 27.60 2.87
N ALA A 169 -2.89 28.58 3.31
CA ALA A 169 -3.35 29.77 4.01
C ALA A 169 -3.80 30.84 2.98
#